data_AF-A0A068NWS2-F1
#
_entry.id   AF-A0A068NWS2-F1
#
_cell.length_a   1.000
_cell.length_b   1.000
_cell.length_c   1.000
_cell.angle_alpha   90.00
_cell.angle_beta   90.00
_cell.angle_gamma   90.00
#
_symmetry.space_group_name_H-M   'P 1'
#
loop_
_entity.id
_entity.type
_entity.pdbx_description
1 polymer ?
#
loop_
_entity_poly.entity_id
_entity_poly.type
_entity_poly.pdbx_seq_one_letter_code
_entity_poly.pdbx_strand_id
1 'polypeptide(L)'
;MSTGHFNTDAVNRNAAQEIVWTLCEGLLEPGDTVSIRGFQANVWSVNGAPQSVEVKPGKDSSVGDIWTMMPGTPDNRQNLGHDTERAVIDLCQLASPGRNSIVVLIAPEIKSQVGEGAGLAAPFVGEKDAAYVEAIRAFPIERVDPGQASLKLPFRFTEKGRSFDRTLDALLLVRGDFSGEPLASPRPAIQEAFERVKQADYPVQTPTKPGDPNPGPGPGPQMRTPPEPDNKAAIIATVIASLAVVAAIAWTLLRTRPIKKPRYLKVKDITFDLVNKQEADAVCTIVGQGYPGDSPNLVQIVGIPPLKVATFLYEGNEIRITAEQSRIIRKSLETVAGDISLEVGFVGEIVFEVEHRPQPLLPPTNVEVPIKVEILSS
;
A
#
# COMPACT_ATOMS: atom_id res chain seq x y z
N MET A 1 10.91 -5.58 4.71
CA MET A 1 10.47 -4.17 4.74
C MET A 1 10.42 -3.71 6.20
N SER A 2 11.05 -2.59 6.56
CA SER A 2 10.95 -2.03 7.91
C SER A 2 9.49 -1.70 8.23
N THR A 3 9.07 -1.74 9.49
CA THR A 3 7.78 -1.21 9.92
C THR A 3 7.86 -0.23 11.09
N GLY A 4 8.96 -0.19 11.85
CA GLY A 4 9.05 0.62 13.08
C GLY A 4 8.76 2.11 12.90
N HIS A 5 9.22 2.69 11.79
CA HIS A 5 9.00 4.10 11.45
C HIS A 5 7.69 4.35 10.66
N PHE A 6 6.99 3.30 10.22
CA PHE A 6 5.86 3.41 9.30
C PHE A 6 4.51 3.68 9.98
N ASN A 7 4.37 3.43 11.28
CA ASN A 7 3.20 3.87 12.04
C ASN A 7 3.06 5.39 12.08
N THR A 8 4.19 6.11 12.01
CA THR A 8 4.26 7.57 11.97
C THR A 8 4.43 8.13 10.55
N ASP A 9 4.69 7.27 9.57
CA ASP A 9 4.96 7.67 8.19
C ASP A 9 4.37 6.67 7.18
N ALA A 10 3.05 6.80 6.96
CA ALA A 10 2.31 6.00 6.00
C ALA A 10 2.76 6.24 4.54
N VAL A 11 3.36 7.39 4.24
CA VAL A 11 3.87 7.72 2.89
C VAL A 11 5.08 6.84 2.57
N ASN A 12 6.08 6.81 3.46
CA ASN A 12 7.25 5.95 3.29
C ASN A 12 6.86 4.45 3.25
N ARG A 13 5.83 4.03 4.00
CA ARG A 13 5.29 2.66 3.92
C ARG A 13 4.74 2.35 2.54
N ASN A 14 3.82 3.18 2.06
CA ASN A 14 3.14 2.93 0.79
C ASN A 14 4.15 2.95 -0.37
N ALA A 15 5.12 3.87 -0.35
CA ALA A 15 6.22 3.89 -1.30
C ALA A 15 7.08 2.61 -1.25
N ALA A 16 7.39 2.09 -0.06
CA ALA A 16 8.11 0.83 0.08
C ALA A 16 7.31 -0.37 -0.44
N GLN A 17 6.00 -0.42 -0.20
CA GLN A 17 5.10 -1.44 -0.75
C GLN A 17 5.05 -1.39 -2.29
N GLU A 18 4.94 -0.20 -2.87
CA GLU A 18 4.93 0.02 -4.33
C GLU A 18 6.25 -0.39 -4.98
N ILE A 19 7.39 -0.11 -4.33
CA ILE A 19 8.71 -0.53 -4.81
C ILE A 19 8.87 -2.06 -4.73
N VAL A 20 8.50 -2.69 -3.61
CA VAL A 20 8.52 -4.16 -3.53
C VAL A 20 7.58 -4.76 -4.56
N TRP A 21 6.40 -4.19 -4.76
CA TRP A 21 5.47 -4.60 -5.82
C TRP A 21 6.10 -4.52 -7.21
N THR A 22 6.68 -3.38 -7.56
CA THR A 22 7.35 -3.14 -8.84
C THR A 22 8.52 -4.10 -9.07
N LEU A 23 9.30 -4.41 -8.03
CA LEU A 23 10.38 -5.39 -8.10
C LEU A 23 9.84 -6.81 -8.32
N CYS A 24 8.77 -7.19 -7.60
CA CYS A 24 8.12 -8.48 -7.78
C CYS A 24 7.54 -8.64 -9.19
N GLU A 25 6.81 -7.65 -9.67
CA GLU A 25 6.21 -7.67 -11.00
C GLU A 25 7.27 -7.60 -12.12
N GLY A 26 8.34 -6.81 -11.93
CA GLY A 26 9.36 -6.58 -12.95
C GLY A 26 10.42 -7.67 -13.08
N LEU A 27 10.70 -8.44 -12.01
CA LEU A 27 11.88 -9.32 -11.93
C LEU A 27 11.58 -10.81 -11.64
N LEU A 28 10.39 -11.14 -11.13
CA LEU A 28 10.05 -12.53 -10.81
C LEU A 28 9.49 -13.28 -12.01
N GLU A 29 10.01 -14.48 -12.23
CA GLU A 29 9.59 -15.41 -13.27
C GLU A 29 8.91 -16.66 -12.69
N PRO A 30 8.12 -17.42 -13.48
CA PRO A 30 7.51 -18.65 -13.01
C PRO A 30 8.53 -19.64 -12.40
N GLY A 31 8.27 -20.09 -11.17
CA GLY A 31 9.16 -20.93 -10.37
C GLY A 31 10.08 -20.15 -9.41
N ASP A 32 10.22 -18.82 -9.54
CA ASP A 32 10.85 -18.02 -8.49
C ASP A 32 9.97 -18.07 -7.21
N THR A 33 10.60 -18.09 -6.04
CA THR A 33 9.91 -18.05 -4.74
C THR A 33 10.17 -16.72 -4.04
N VAL A 34 9.11 -15.99 -3.69
CA VAL A 34 9.19 -14.71 -2.98
C VAL A 34 8.65 -14.84 -1.55
N SER A 35 9.29 -14.15 -0.61
CA SER A 35 8.86 -14.05 0.79
C SER A 35 8.95 -12.59 1.24
N ILE A 36 7.85 -12.02 1.72
CA ILE A 36 7.82 -10.64 2.23
C ILE A 36 7.63 -10.66 3.74
N ARG A 37 8.34 -9.78 4.45
CA ARG A 37 8.39 -9.70 5.92
C ARG A 37 8.42 -8.25 6.39
N GLY A 38 7.81 -8.00 7.55
CA GLY A 38 8.04 -6.80 8.35
C GLY A 38 9.31 -6.96 9.19
N PHE A 39 9.95 -5.86 9.59
CA PHE A 39 10.99 -5.88 10.63
C PHE A 39 11.00 -4.60 11.48
N GLN A 40 11.37 -4.76 12.75
CA GLN A 40 11.63 -3.68 13.70
C GLN A 40 12.97 -3.96 14.39
N ALA A 41 12.93 -4.62 15.55
CA ALA A 41 14.11 -5.28 16.12
C ALA A 41 14.21 -6.75 15.68
N ASN A 42 13.07 -7.39 15.36
CA ASN A 42 13.02 -8.75 14.83
C ASN A 42 12.23 -8.77 13.51
N VAL A 43 12.50 -9.78 12.69
CA VAL A 43 11.74 -10.07 11.46
C VAL A 43 10.43 -10.78 11.80
N TRP A 44 9.35 -10.45 11.08
CA TRP A 44 8.03 -11.06 11.30
C TRP A 44 7.19 -11.16 10.02
N SER A 45 6.25 -12.12 10.00
CA SER A 45 5.33 -12.40 8.89
C SER A 45 3.93 -11.86 9.17
N VAL A 46 3.22 -11.37 8.15
CA VAL A 46 1.80 -10.97 8.29
C VAL A 46 0.97 -12.19 8.74
N ASN A 47 0.17 -12.01 9.80
CA ASN A 47 -0.66 -13.10 10.34
C ASN A 47 -1.69 -13.56 9.28
N GLY A 48 -1.72 -14.87 9.02
CA GLY A 48 -2.60 -15.48 8.02
C GLY A 48 -2.10 -15.39 6.57
N ALA A 49 -1.05 -14.63 6.29
CA ALA A 49 -0.41 -14.62 4.97
C ALA A 49 0.45 -15.87 4.75
N PRO A 50 0.65 -16.31 3.49
CA PRO A 50 1.61 -17.36 3.18
C PRO A 50 3.03 -16.95 3.64
N GLN A 51 3.82 -17.92 4.09
CA GLN A 51 5.22 -17.64 4.43
C GLN A 51 6.06 -17.37 3.18
N SER A 52 5.72 -17.99 2.06
CA SER A 52 6.37 -17.79 0.77
C SER A 52 5.36 -18.06 -0.34
N VAL A 53 5.51 -17.39 -1.48
CA VAL A 53 4.69 -17.60 -2.67
C VAL A 53 5.59 -18.01 -3.81
N GLU A 54 5.29 -19.15 -4.42
CA GLU A 54 5.86 -19.54 -5.71
C GLU A 54 5.13 -18.77 -6.82
N VAL A 55 5.90 -18.19 -7.73
CA VAL A 55 5.38 -17.44 -8.87
C VAL A 55 4.88 -18.44 -9.90
N LYS A 56 3.58 -18.41 -10.20
CA LYS A 56 2.94 -19.37 -11.11
C LYS A 56 3.00 -18.87 -12.57
N PRO A 57 2.90 -19.77 -13.56
CA PRO A 57 2.68 -19.37 -14.95
C PRO A 57 1.40 -18.53 -15.08
N GLY A 58 1.52 -17.34 -15.67
CA GLY A 58 0.46 -16.32 -15.69
C GLY A 58 0.49 -15.46 -14.42
N LYS A 59 1.11 -14.27 -14.53
CA LYS A 59 1.41 -13.34 -13.43
C LYS A 59 0.24 -13.17 -12.45
N ASP A 60 -0.95 -12.92 -12.98
CA ASP A 60 -2.18 -12.61 -12.23
C ASP A 60 -2.49 -13.61 -11.11
N SER A 61 -2.09 -14.88 -11.27
CA SER A 61 -2.39 -15.97 -10.32
C SER A 61 -1.52 -16.02 -9.06
N SER A 62 -0.47 -15.19 -8.98
CA SER A 62 0.35 -14.99 -7.77
C SER A 62 0.27 -13.55 -7.23
N VAL A 63 -0.33 -12.61 -7.98
CA VAL A 63 -0.45 -11.18 -7.61
C VAL A 63 -1.08 -10.99 -6.23
N GLY A 64 -2.26 -11.57 -6.02
CA GLY A 64 -3.01 -11.44 -4.76
C GLY A 64 -2.23 -12.02 -3.58
N ASP A 65 -1.69 -13.23 -3.74
CA ASP A 65 -0.91 -13.91 -2.69
C ASP A 65 0.30 -13.06 -2.25
N ILE A 66 1.05 -12.49 -3.21
CA ILE A 66 2.20 -11.60 -2.93
C ILE A 66 1.75 -10.34 -2.18
N TRP A 67 0.66 -9.70 -2.61
CA TRP A 67 0.14 -8.50 -1.95
C TRP A 67 -0.29 -8.78 -0.49
N THR A 68 -0.88 -9.95 -0.19
CA THR A 68 -1.26 -10.30 1.20
C THR A 68 -0.08 -10.43 2.15
N MET A 69 1.14 -10.66 1.66
CA MET A 69 2.35 -10.69 2.49
C MET A 69 2.89 -9.28 2.85
N MET A 70 2.37 -8.21 2.25
CA MET A 70 2.84 -6.83 2.50
C MET A 70 2.46 -6.36 3.92
N PRO A 71 3.42 -6.05 4.80
CA PRO A 71 3.09 -5.61 6.15
C PRO A 71 2.53 -4.17 6.15
N GLY A 72 1.26 -4.04 6.51
CA GLY A 72 0.55 -2.74 6.56
C GLY A 72 0.72 -1.96 7.88
N THR A 73 0.97 -2.65 8.99
CA THR A 73 1.19 -2.06 10.33
C THR A 73 2.39 -2.72 11.01
N PRO A 74 3.01 -2.11 12.03
CA PRO A 74 4.03 -2.75 12.85
C PRO A 74 3.47 -3.91 13.69
N ASP A 75 4.35 -4.78 14.16
CA ASP A 75 3.96 -5.83 15.10
C ASP A 75 3.80 -5.18 16.49
N ASN A 76 2.56 -5.09 16.96
CA ASN A 76 2.23 -4.47 18.26
C ASN A 76 2.81 -5.23 19.47
N ARG A 77 3.38 -6.41 19.26
CA ARG A 77 4.15 -7.16 20.27
C ARG A 77 5.60 -6.66 20.39
N GLN A 78 6.08 -5.88 19.43
CA GLN A 78 7.47 -5.39 19.35
C GLN A 78 7.56 -3.89 19.67
N ASN A 79 7.52 -3.55 20.96
CA ASN A 79 7.86 -2.23 21.49
C ASN A 79 9.39 -2.00 21.52
N LEU A 80 10.08 -2.37 20.44
CA LEU A 80 11.53 -2.30 20.31
C LEU A 80 11.91 -1.34 19.18
N GLY A 81 13.15 -0.85 19.24
CA GLY A 81 13.72 0.05 18.23
C GLY A 81 13.92 -0.60 16.86
N HIS A 82 14.68 0.08 16.01
CA HIS A 82 14.97 -0.38 14.65
C HIS A 82 16.38 -0.98 14.60
N ASP A 83 16.48 -2.30 14.49
CA ASP A 83 17.74 -3.04 14.40
C ASP A 83 17.89 -3.66 13.01
N THR A 84 18.62 -2.95 12.14
CA THR A 84 18.86 -3.43 10.78
C THR A 84 19.85 -4.59 10.72
N GLU A 85 20.78 -4.69 11.68
CA GLU A 85 21.79 -5.75 11.72
C GLU A 85 21.13 -7.07 12.10
N ARG A 86 20.29 -7.06 13.13
CA ARG A 86 19.46 -8.22 13.49
C ARG A 86 18.53 -8.65 12.36
N ALA A 87 17.88 -7.68 11.69
CA ALA A 87 17.02 -7.98 10.55
C ALA A 87 17.78 -8.64 9.38
N VAL A 88 19.03 -8.23 9.12
CA VAL A 88 19.88 -8.89 8.12
C VAL A 88 20.25 -10.30 8.55
N ILE A 89 20.67 -10.53 9.81
CA ILE A 89 21.01 -11.86 10.32
C ILE A 89 19.82 -12.82 10.15
N ASP A 90 18.64 -12.41 10.62
CA ASP A 90 17.42 -13.21 10.55
C ASP A 90 17.01 -13.51 9.09
N LEU A 91 17.05 -12.51 8.19
CA LEU A 91 16.71 -12.70 6.78
C LEU A 91 17.73 -13.55 6.02
N CYS A 92 19.03 -13.38 6.25
CA CYS A 92 20.07 -14.22 5.65
C CYS A 92 19.96 -15.68 6.12
N GLN A 93 19.62 -15.92 7.39
CA GLN A 93 19.36 -17.28 7.90
C GLN A 93 18.14 -17.90 7.21
N LEU A 94 17.04 -17.15 7.05
CA LEU A 94 15.86 -17.62 6.32
C LEU A 94 16.15 -17.90 4.83
N ALA A 95 17.03 -17.11 4.20
CA ALA A 95 17.43 -17.25 2.80
C ALA A 95 18.54 -18.29 2.54
N SER A 96 19.23 -18.76 3.59
CA SER A 96 20.38 -19.68 3.50
C SER A 96 20.11 -21.07 2.89
N PRO A 97 18.89 -21.66 2.89
CA PRO A 97 18.65 -22.93 2.21
C PRO A 97 18.81 -22.88 0.68
N GLY A 98 18.56 -21.72 0.06
CA GLY A 98 18.65 -21.55 -1.40
C GLY A 98 20.00 -21.00 -1.85
N ARG A 99 20.61 -21.57 -2.89
CA ARG A 99 21.87 -21.08 -3.48
C ARG A 99 21.68 -19.81 -4.32
N ASN A 100 20.51 -19.66 -4.93
CA ASN A 100 20.12 -18.50 -5.75
C ASN A 100 19.24 -17.51 -4.97
N SER A 101 19.66 -17.13 -3.77
CA SER A 101 18.90 -16.22 -2.90
C SER A 101 19.41 -14.77 -2.97
N ILE A 102 18.47 -13.83 -3.03
CA ILE A 102 18.69 -12.39 -2.89
C ILE A 102 17.83 -11.90 -1.73
N VAL A 103 18.40 -11.05 -0.87
CA VAL A 103 17.71 -10.40 0.25
C VAL A 103 17.65 -8.89 -0.02
N VAL A 104 16.45 -8.31 0.08
CA VAL A 104 16.22 -6.87 -0.09
C VAL A 104 15.55 -6.32 1.17
N LEU A 105 16.23 -5.43 1.89
CA LEU A 105 15.65 -4.65 2.98
C LEU A 105 15.36 -3.25 2.48
N ILE A 106 14.16 -2.74 2.73
CA ILE A 106 13.75 -1.36 2.43
C ILE A 106 13.24 -0.71 3.71
N ALA A 107 13.72 0.50 4.01
CA ALA A 107 13.34 1.32 5.17
C ALA A 107 13.42 2.82 4.83
N PRO A 108 12.86 3.74 5.64
CA PRO A 108 13.13 5.18 5.48
C PRO A 108 14.60 5.53 5.60
N GLU A 109 15.32 4.79 6.44
CA GLU A 109 16.72 5.00 6.74
C GLU A 109 17.32 3.69 7.23
N ILE A 110 18.48 3.31 6.72
CA ILE A 110 19.21 2.12 7.16
C ILE A 110 20.35 2.54 8.08
N LYS A 111 20.17 2.29 9.37
CA LYS A 111 21.13 2.59 10.45
C LYS A 111 21.55 1.33 11.17
N SER A 112 22.81 1.29 11.59
CA SER A 112 23.21 0.55 12.79
C SER A 112 22.66 1.29 14.00
N GLN A 113 22.05 0.58 14.95
CA GLN A 113 21.85 1.07 16.31
C GLN A 113 22.26 0.02 17.35
N VAL A 114 23.37 -0.69 17.11
CA VAL A 114 23.99 -1.55 18.13
C VAL A 114 24.91 -0.69 19.02
N GLY A 115 24.30 -0.01 19.99
CA GLY A 115 25.01 0.65 21.10
C GLY A 115 24.38 1.96 21.57
N GLU A 116 24.00 2.03 22.86
CA GLU A 116 23.70 3.30 23.53
C GLU A 116 24.95 4.21 23.51
N GLY A 117 24.83 5.38 22.90
CA GLY A 117 25.90 6.40 22.85
C GLY A 117 26.49 6.68 21.46
N ALA A 118 26.09 5.94 20.43
CA ALA A 118 26.50 6.22 19.05
C ALA A 118 25.74 7.42 18.46
N GLY A 119 26.33 8.63 18.54
CA GLY A 119 25.78 9.85 17.93
C GLY A 119 25.73 9.80 16.40
N LEU A 120 25.26 10.89 15.77
CA LEU A 120 25.03 11.07 14.32
C LEU A 120 26.22 10.78 13.37
N ALA A 121 27.39 10.40 13.88
CA ALA A 121 28.60 10.08 13.14
C ALA A 121 29.03 8.59 13.30
N ALA A 122 28.16 7.72 13.79
CA ALA A 122 28.40 6.29 13.79
C ALA A 122 28.57 5.77 12.33
N PRO A 123 29.58 4.95 12.02
CA PRO A 123 29.69 4.35 10.69
C PRO A 123 28.45 3.50 10.42
N PHE A 124 27.88 3.67 9.21
CA PHE A 124 26.69 2.94 8.80
C PHE A 124 26.95 1.44 8.80
N VAL A 125 26.20 0.72 9.64
CA VAL A 125 26.21 -0.74 9.76
C VAL A 125 27.54 -1.29 10.31
N GLY A 126 27.51 -1.76 11.57
CA GLY A 126 28.68 -2.07 12.36
C GLY A 126 29.20 -3.50 12.16
N GLU A 127 30.40 -3.64 11.61
CA GLU A 127 31.14 -4.91 11.50
C GLU A 127 31.65 -5.46 12.86
N LYS A 128 30.96 -5.17 13.97
CA LYS A 128 31.34 -5.57 15.34
C LYS A 128 30.59 -6.78 15.87
N ASP A 129 29.36 -7.01 15.40
CA ASP A 129 28.64 -8.26 15.70
C ASP A 129 29.18 -9.37 14.78
N ALA A 130 29.70 -10.44 15.38
CA ALA A 130 30.27 -11.56 14.65
C ALA A 130 29.24 -12.30 13.78
N ALA A 131 27.98 -12.41 14.24
CA ALA A 131 26.90 -13.02 13.46
C ALA A 131 26.47 -12.11 12.30
N TYR A 132 26.53 -10.79 12.48
CA TYR A 132 26.32 -9.85 11.38
C TYR A 132 27.42 -9.97 10.32
N VAL A 133 28.69 -9.99 10.73
CA VAL A 133 29.85 -10.17 9.84
C VAL A 133 29.81 -11.52 9.11
N GLU A 134 29.35 -12.58 9.76
CA GLU A 134 29.13 -13.88 9.12
C GLU A 134 28.00 -13.82 8.08
N ALA A 135 26.86 -13.19 8.43
CA ALA A 135 25.74 -13.02 7.51
C ALA A 135 26.12 -12.25 6.25
N ILE A 136 26.85 -11.13 6.36
CA ILE A 136 27.30 -10.36 5.18
C ILE A 136 28.48 -11.00 4.43
N ARG A 137 29.18 -11.97 5.03
CA ARG A 137 30.17 -12.77 4.31
C ARG A 137 29.50 -13.83 3.43
N ALA A 138 28.41 -14.42 3.91
CA ALA A 138 27.60 -15.35 3.12
C ALA A 138 26.75 -14.61 2.05
N PHE A 139 26.24 -13.43 2.42
CA PHE A 139 25.47 -12.53 1.55
C PHE A 139 26.14 -11.15 1.47
N PRO A 140 27.20 -10.99 0.64
CA PRO A 140 27.79 -9.68 0.37
C PRO A 140 26.75 -8.59 0.07
N ILE A 141 26.94 -7.43 0.70
CA ILE A 141 26.18 -6.23 0.41
C ILE A 141 26.64 -5.69 -0.94
N GLU A 142 25.72 -5.56 -1.89
CA GLU A 142 25.97 -4.89 -3.15
C GLU A 142 26.01 -3.37 -2.90
N ARG A 143 27.20 -2.77 -3.00
CA ARG A 143 27.42 -1.34 -2.77
C ARG A 143 27.48 -0.59 -4.10
N VAL A 144 26.61 0.40 -4.28
CA VAL A 144 26.66 1.30 -5.45
C VAL A 144 27.84 2.29 -5.33
N ASP A 145 28.11 2.78 -4.13
CA ASP A 145 29.27 3.62 -3.80
C ASP A 145 30.08 3.00 -2.65
N PRO A 146 31.42 3.02 -2.68
CA PRO A 146 32.26 2.48 -1.60
C PRO A 146 31.98 3.05 -0.19
N GLY A 147 31.44 4.27 -0.12
CA GLY A 147 31.09 4.98 1.11
C GLY A 147 29.61 4.88 1.54
N GLN A 148 28.74 4.22 0.78
CA GLN A 148 27.34 4.05 1.14
C GLN A 148 27.02 2.59 1.47
N ALA A 149 26.38 2.37 2.62
CA ALA A 149 25.91 1.05 3.04
C ALA A 149 24.55 0.68 2.40
N SER A 150 23.81 1.65 1.88
CA SER A 150 22.47 1.48 1.27
C SER A 150 22.38 2.21 -0.07
N LEU A 151 21.59 1.64 -0.99
CA LEU A 151 21.10 2.33 -2.18
C LEU A 151 20.02 3.34 -1.75
N LYS A 152 20.11 4.58 -2.22
CA LYS A 152 19.04 5.57 -2.08
C LYS A 152 18.02 5.39 -3.19
N LEU A 153 16.77 5.17 -2.82
CA LEU A 153 15.62 5.06 -3.71
C LEU A 153 14.81 6.36 -3.65
N PRO A 154 15.04 7.32 -4.56
CA PRO A 154 14.24 8.54 -4.61
C PRO A 154 12.81 8.21 -5.01
N PHE A 155 11.84 8.88 -4.37
CA PHE A 155 10.45 8.83 -4.76
C PHE A 155 9.78 10.19 -4.55
N ARG A 156 8.85 10.52 -5.44
CA ARG A 156 8.03 11.74 -5.36
C ARG A 156 6.62 11.39 -4.93
N PHE A 157 6.03 12.17 -4.05
CA PHE A 157 4.61 12.07 -3.71
C PHE A 157 3.97 13.47 -3.64
N THR A 158 2.67 13.55 -3.88
CA THR A 158 1.90 14.80 -3.86
C THR A 158 0.90 14.78 -2.71
N GLU A 159 1.11 15.65 -1.72
CA GLU A 159 0.15 15.87 -0.63
C GLU A 159 -0.47 17.27 -0.76
N LYS A 160 -1.80 17.37 -0.69
CA LYS A 160 -2.55 18.64 -0.76
C LYS A 160 -2.18 19.52 -1.98
N GLY A 161 -1.85 18.87 -3.10
CA GLY A 161 -1.47 19.54 -4.36
C GLY A 161 -0.04 20.08 -4.42
N ARG A 162 0.81 19.76 -3.42
CA ARG A 162 2.26 20.03 -3.46
C ARG A 162 3.02 18.72 -3.62
N SER A 163 3.97 18.68 -4.55
CA SER A 163 4.88 17.55 -4.69
C SER A 163 6.05 17.68 -3.72
N PHE A 164 6.45 16.56 -3.14
CA PHE A 164 7.52 16.41 -2.18
C PHE A 164 8.43 15.27 -2.66
N ASP A 165 9.72 15.52 -2.67
CA ASP A 165 10.73 14.51 -2.95
C ASP A 165 11.24 13.91 -1.62
N ARG A 166 11.37 12.59 -1.59
CA ARG A 166 11.89 11.81 -0.46
C ARG A 166 12.76 10.68 -0.98
N THR A 167 13.44 10.02 -0.05
CA THR A 167 14.24 8.83 -0.33
C THR A 167 13.87 7.72 0.66
N LEU A 168 13.84 6.49 0.18
CA LEU A 168 14.00 5.30 1.01
C LEU A 168 15.43 4.79 0.88
N ASP A 169 15.86 4.03 1.88
CA ASP A 169 17.11 3.28 1.87
C ASP A 169 16.81 1.82 1.54
N ALA A 170 17.58 1.24 0.62
CA ALA A 170 17.57 -0.17 0.32
C ALA A 170 18.94 -0.83 0.57
N LEU A 171 18.93 -1.98 1.24
CA LEU A 171 20.09 -2.85 1.36
C LEU A 171 19.84 -4.09 0.51
N LEU A 172 20.69 -4.27 -0.51
CA LEU A 172 20.69 -5.43 -1.39
C LEU A 172 21.81 -6.36 -0.94
N LEU A 173 21.46 -7.58 -0.51
CA LEU A 173 22.44 -8.62 -0.19
C LEU A 173 22.23 -9.81 -1.13
N VAL A 174 23.29 -10.20 -1.81
CA VAL A 174 23.29 -11.29 -2.79
C VAL A 174 24.22 -12.37 -2.27
N ARG A 175 23.84 -13.66 -2.37
CA ARG A 175 24.75 -14.74 -1.94
C ARG A 175 26.06 -14.69 -2.71
N GLY A 176 27.17 -14.95 -2.03
CA GLY A 176 28.50 -15.04 -2.67
C GLY A 176 28.61 -16.19 -3.70
N ASP A 177 27.75 -17.21 -3.59
CA ASP A 177 27.60 -18.30 -4.58
C ASP A 177 26.35 -18.17 -5.46
N PHE A 178 25.72 -16.99 -5.53
CA PHE A 178 24.63 -16.70 -6.47
C PHE A 178 25.17 -16.78 -7.91
N SER A 179 24.86 -17.88 -8.61
CA SER A 179 25.17 -18.02 -10.03
C SER A 179 24.11 -17.42 -10.94
N GLY A 180 22.93 -17.09 -10.38
CA GLY A 180 21.74 -16.75 -11.16
C GLY A 180 21.35 -17.89 -12.12
N GLU A 181 21.68 -19.14 -11.75
CA GLU A 181 21.54 -20.32 -12.62
C GLU A 181 20.16 -20.31 -13.30
N PRO A 182 20.11 -20.35 -14.64
CA PRO A 182 18.92 -19.94 -15.36
C PRO A 182 17.74 -20.85 -15.02
N LEU A 183 16.64 -20.25 -14.56
CA LEU A 183 15.31 -20.86 -14.61
C LEU A 183 14.93 -21.05 -16.09
N ALA A 184 15.41 -22.15 -16.67
CA ALA A 184 15.24 -22.61 -18.05
C ALA A 184 15.68 -21.66 -19.20
N SER A 185 15.78 -20.34 -18.99
CA SER A 185 16.00 -19.34 -20.03
C SER A 185 16.98 -18.23 -19.61
N PRO A 186 17.77 -17.66 -20.56
CA PRO A 186 18.56 -16.45 -20.31
C PRO A 186 17.68 -15.25 -19.94
N ARG A 187 18.19 -14.35 -19.08
CA ARG A 187 17.41 -13.23 -18.49
C ARG A 187 17.90 -11.82 -18.90
N PRO A 188 18.03 -11.46 -20.20
CA PRO A 188 18.51 -10.13 -20.61
C PRO A 188 17.62 -8.98 -20.10
N ALA A 189 16.31 -9.22 -19.96
CA ALA A 189 15.35 -8.25 -19.44
C ALA A 189 15.61 -7.84 -17.98
N ILE A 190 16.21 -8.70 -17.14
CA ILE A 190 16.58 -8.36 -15.76
C ILE A 190 17.77 -7.39 -15.75
N GLN A 191 18.77 -7.62 -16.61
CA GLN A 191 19.91 -6.73 -16.75
C GLN A 191 19.45 -5.33 -17.23
N GLU A 192 18.55 -5.30 -18.22
CA GLU A 192 17.93 -4.07 -18.73
C GLU A 192 16.98 -3.42 -17.72
N ALA A 193 16.28 -4.19 -16.87
CA ALA A 193 15.48 -3.65 -15.78
C ALA A 193 16.35 -3.03 -14.69
N PHE A 194 17.47 -3.67 -14.32
CA PHE A 194 18.40 -3.15 -13.31
C PHE A 194 19.07 -1.85 -13.78
N GLU A 195 19.50 -1.77 -15.04
CA GLU A 195 20.02 -0.52 -15.61
C GLU A 195 18.93 0.55 -15.77
N ARG A 196 17.67 0.19 -16.05
CA ARG A 196 16.54 1.12 -15.99
C ARG A 196 16.28 1.63 -14.57
N VAL A 197 16.30 0.77 -13.55
CA VAL A 197 16.14 1.17 -12.14
C VAL A 197 17.24 2.15 -11.71
N LYS A 198 18.48 1.95 -12.16
CA LYS A 198 19.59 2.90 -11.93
C LYS A 198 19.41 4.26 -12.63
N GLN A 199 18.66 4.30 -13.72
CA GLN A 199 18.54 5.48 -14.60
C GLN A 199 17.17 6.19 -14.50
N ALA A 200 16.20 5.58 -13.84
CA ALA A 200 14.83 6.09 -13.76
C ALA A 200 14.62 7.02 -12.55
N ASP A 201 14.38 8.30 -12.83
CA ASP A 201 13.51 9.11 -11.98
C ASP A 201 12.10 8.50 -12.07
N TYR A 202 11.57 7.97 -10.97
CA TYR A 202 10.24 7.33 -10.93
C TYR A 202 9.14 8.36 -10.60
N PRO A 203 8.28 8.76 -11.57
CA PRO A 203 7.12 9.60 -11.29
C PRO A 203 5.98 8.75 -10.69
N VAL A 204 5.98 8.56 -9.38
CA VAL A 204 4.88 7.89 -8.67
C VAL A 204 3.66 8.83 -8.62
N GLN A 205 2.63 8.51 -9.39
CA GLN A 205 1.37 9.27 -9.36
C GLN A 205 0.67 9.09 -8.00
N THR A 206 0.18 10.18 -7.42
CA THR A 206 -0.24 10.18 -6.01
C THR A 206 -1.75 10.27 -5.82
N PRO A 207 -2.30 9.51 -4.85
CA PRO A 207 -3.63 9.74 -4.30
C PRO A 207 -3.87 11.13 -3.71
N THR A 208 -5.06 11.68 -3.87
CA THR A 208 -5.53 12.89 -3.17
C THR A 208 -6.70 12.54 -2.20
N LYS A 209 -7.29 13.41 -1.36
CA LYS A 209 -7.08 14.85 -1.14
C LYS A 209 -7.31 15.40 0.29
N PRO A 210 -8.51 15.32 0.92
CA PRO A 210 -9.11 16.60 1.29
C PRO A 210 -9.10 16.92 2.78
N GLY A 211 -8.51 18.07 3.09
CA GLY A 211 -9.04 19.08 4.03
C GLY A 211 -9.27 18.69 5.49
N ASP A 212 -8.38 19.16 6.37
CA ASP A 212 -8.67 19.33 7.80
C ASP A 212 -7.93 20.58 8.34
N PRO A 213 -8.50 21.41 9.22
CA PRO A 213 -7.91 22.68 9.64
C PRO A 213 -7.07 22.57 10.93
N ASN A 214 -5.77 22.81 10.79
CA ASN A 214 -4.85 23.49 11.71
C ASN A 214 -5.06 23.37 13.24
N PRO A 215 -4.15 22.70 13.97
CA PRO A 215 -3.83 22.99 15.37
C PRO A 215 -2.54 23.82 15.50
N GLY A 216 -2.54 24.81 16.40
CA GLY A 216 -1.39 25.67 16.70
C GLY A 216 -0.33 25.03 17.61
N PRO A 217 0.78 25.73 17.89
CA PRO A 217 1.94 25.16 18.59
C PRO A 217 1.71 25.02 20.11
N GLY A 218 1.92 23.82 20.64
CA GLY A 218 1.95 23.55 22.08
C GLY A 218 3.33 23.88 22.71
N PRO A 219 3.38 24.37 23.97
CA PRO A 219 4.62 24.72 24.65
C PRO A 219 5.39 23.48 25.17
N GLY A 220 6.70 23.65 25.36
CA GLY A 220 7.64 22.57 25.71
C GLY A 220 7.50 21.97 27.12
N PRO A 221 8.20 20.85 27.38
CA PRO A 221 8.00 20.04 28.58
C PRO A 221 8.60 20.68 29.84
N GLN A 222 7.82 20.69 30.93
CA GLN A 222 8.33 20.97 32.28
C GLN A 222 8.59 19.67 33.04
N MET A 223 9.69 19.62 33.79
CA MET A 223 10.01 18.52 34.70
C MET A 223 8.96 18.41 35.80
N ARG A 224 8.54 17.19 36.13
CA ARG A 224 7.70 16.90 37.30
C ARG A 224 8.49 16.16 38.37
N THR A 225 8.29 16.58 39.61
CA THR A 225 8.78 15.94 40.84
C THR A 225 7.99 14.66 41.17
N PRO A 226 8.51 13.79 42.07
CA PRO A 226 7.89 12.50 42.38
C PRO A 226 6.55 12.66 43.13
N PRO A 227 5.56 11.79 42.89
CA PRO A 227 4.27 11.87 43.57
C PRO A 227 4.27 11.19 44.95
N GLU A 228 3.61 11.86 45.89
CA GLU A 228 3.18 11.35 47.19
C GLU A 228 2.04 10.31 47.01
N PRO A 229 1.95 9.25 47.85
CA PRO A 229 0.93 8.21 47.70
C PRO A 229 -0.45 8.69 48.15
N ASP A 230 -1.42 8.67 47.24
CA ASP A 230 -2.76 9.23 47.44
C ASP A 230 -3.87 8.30 46.89
N ASN A 231 -5.05 8.33 47.51
CA ASN A 231 -6.15 7.36 47.41
C ASN A 231 -6.97 7.43 46.09
N LYS A 232 -6.29 7.56 44.95
CA LYS A 232 -6.88 7.88 43.64
C LYS A 232 -7.63 6.71 42.96
N ALA A 233 -7.43 5.48 43.43
CA ALA A 233 -8.04 4.29 42.84
C ALA A 233 -9.59 4.33 42.84
N ALA A 234 -10.21 4.88 43.88
CA ALA A 234 -11.67 4.95 43.98
C ALA A 234 -12.30 5.94 42.98
N ILE A 235 -11.65 7.07 42.71
CA ILE A 235 -12.20 8.13 41.84
C ILE A 235 -12.08 7.75 40.36
N ILE A 236 -10.98 7.08 39.97
CA ILE A 236 -10.75 6.64 38.59
C ILE A 236 -11.82 5.62 38.14
N ALA A 237 -12.21 4.70 39.03
CA ALA A 237 -13.24 3.70 38.73
C ALA A 237 -14.60 4.34 38.37
N THR A 238 -15.02 5.40 39.07
CA THR A 238 -16.30 6.09 38.83
C THR A 238 -16.32 6.87 37.50
N VAL A 239 -15.18 7.43 37.10
CA VAL A 239 -15.03 8.14 35.82
C VAL A 239 -15.07 7.17 34.64
N ILE A 240 -14.44 5.99 34.75
CA ILE A 240 -14.48 4.97 33.70
C ILE A 240 -15.90 4.40 33.52
N ALA A 241 -16.61 4.13 34.62
CA ALA A 241 -17.98 3.62 34.57
C ALA A 241 -18.97 4.60 33.91
N SER A 242 -18.84 5.90 34.19
CA SER A 242 -19.71 6.93 33.58
C SER A 242 -19.42 7.14 32.09
N LEU A 243 -18.15 7.09 31.67
CA LEU A 243 -17.77 7.10 30.25
C LEU A 243 -18.34 5.90 29.47
N ALA A 244 -18.33 4.71 30.05
CA ALA A 244 -18.90 3.51 29.41
C ALA A 244 -20.42 3.64 29.17
N VAL A 245 -21.17 4.23 30.13
CA VAL A 245 -22.61 4.46 29.98
C VAL A 245 -22.90 5.50 28.88
N VAL A 246 -22.14 6.60 28.82
CA VAL A 246 -22.28 7.61 27.76
C VAL A 246 -21.99 7.01 26.38
N ALA A 247 -20.95 6.17 26.26
CA ALA A 247 -20.63 5.47 25.02
C ALA A 247 -21.75 4.50 24.59
N ALA A 248 -22.36 3.76 25.53
CA ALA A 248 -23.47 2.85 25.24
C ALA A 248 -24.75 3.59 24.78
N ILE A 249 -25.05 4.75 25.38
CA ILE A 249 -26.17 5.61 24.99
C ILE A 249 -25.92 6.24 23.61
N ALA A 250 -24.70 6.73 23.35
CA ALA A 250 -24.34 7.24 22.03
C ALA A 250 -24.46 6.14 20.95
N TRP A 251 -23.96 4.94 21.22
CA TRP A 251 -24.03 3.80 20.30
C TRP A 251 -25.47 3.38 19.97
N THR A 252 -26.35 3.34 20.97
CA THR A 252 -27.77 3.03 20.74
C THR A 252 -28.49 4.13 19.97
N LEU A 253 -28.22 5.40 20.24
CA LEU A 253 -28.78 6.53 19.48
C LEU A 253 -28.26 6.64 18.04
N LEU A 254 -27.01 6.20 17.77
CA LEU A 254 -26.46 6.09 16.42
C LEU A 254 -27.15 4.97 15.63
N ARG A 255 -27.44 3.83 16.25
CA ARG A 255 -28.16 2.70 15.61
C ARG A 255 -29.64 2.96 15.29
N THR A 256 -30.30 3.91 15.97
CA THR A 256 -31.72 4.21 15.75
C THR A 256 -32.00 5.24 14.65
N ARG A 257 -30.98 5.78 13.98
CA ARG A 257 -31.20 6.68 12.85
C ARG A 257 -31.82 5.90 11.67
N PRO A 258 -32.97 6.31 11.12
CA PRO A 258 -33.56 5.63 9.98
C PRO A 258 -32.60 5.73 8.79
N ILE A 259 -32.06 4.60 8.35
CA ILE A 259 -31.17 4.51 7.21
C ILE A 259 -31.97 4.93 5.98
N LYS A 260 -31.64 6.11 5.42
CA LYS A 260 -32.22 6.55 4.15
C LYS A 260 -31.78 5.56 3.08
N LYS A 261 -32.72 4.97 2.35
CA LYS A 261 -32.42 4.16 1.17
C LYS A 261 -32.25 5.08 -0.05
N PRO A 262 -31.29 4.80 -0.94
CA PRO A 262 -31.19 5.55 -2.18
C PRO A 262 -32.35 5.15 -3.10
N ARG A 263 -33.00 6.14 -3.70
CA ARG A 263 -34.14 5.93 -4.60
C ARG A 263 -33.75 6.10 -6.06
N TYR A 264 -32.84 7.02 -6.34
CA TYR A 264 -32.35 7.28 -7.68
C TYR A 264 -30.83 7.31 -7.69
N LEU A 265 -30.24 6.62 -8.67
CA LEU A 265 -28.86 6.79 -9.08
C LEU A 265 -28.86 7.56 -10.41
N LYS A 266 -28.20 8.70 -10.46
CA LYS A 266 -27.97 9.45 -11.70
C LYS A 266 -26.51 9.34 -12.10
N VAL A 267 -26.27 8.99 -13.37
CA VAL A 267 -24.95 8.83 -13.95
C VAL A 267 -24.91 9.63 -15.25
N LYS A 268 -24.03 10.63 -15.30
CA LYS A 268 -24.13 11.74 -16.27
C LYS A 268 -25.54 12.36 -16.25
N ASP A 269 -26.27 12.24 -17.35
CA ASP A 269 -27.61 12.79 -17.56
C ASP A 269 -28.71 11.71 -17.55
N ILE A 270 -28.35 10.46 -17.24
CA ILE A 270 -29.27 9.32 -17.18
C ILE A 270 -29.59 9.01 -15.72
N THR A 271 -30.87 8.85 -15.40
CA THR A 271 -31.37 8.51 -14.06
C THR A 271 -31.95 7.09 -14.03
N PHE A 272 -31.52 6.30 -13.06
CA PHE A 272 -31.96 4.94 -12.79
C PHE A 272 -32.78 4.89 -11.50
N ASP A 273 -33.93 4.23 -11.55
CA ASP A 273 -34.78 3.97 -10.37
C ASP A 273 -34.29 2.73 -9.61
N LEU A 274 -34.17 2.86 -8.29
CA LEU A 274 -33.67 1.84 -7.37
C LEU A 274 -34.78 1.15 -6.55
N VAL A 275 -36.04 1.62 -6.63
CA VAL A 275 -37.14 1.18 -5.76
C VAL A 275 -37.37 -0.34 -5.80
N ASN A 276 -37.15 -0.96 -6.96
CA ASN A 276 -37.36 -2.40 -7.19
C ASN A 276 -36.05 -3.20 -7.31
N LYS A 277 -34.89 -2.60 -6.97
CA LYS A 277 -33.59 -3.27 -7.04
C LYS A 277 -33.34 -4.13 -5.80
N GLN A 278 -32.83 -5.34 -6.02
CA GLN A 278 -32.36 -6.26 -4.98
C GLN A 278 -30.87 -6.05 -4.72
N GLU A 279 -30.39 -6.51 -3.56
CA GLU A 279 -28.97 -6.46 -3.22
C GLU A 279 -28.14 -7.23 -4.27
N ALA A 280 -27.00 -6.65 -4.66
CA ALA A 280 -26.15 -7.06 -5.79
C ALA A 280 -26.77 -6.94 -7.21
N ASP A 281 -27.97 -6.35 -7.38
CA ASP A 281 -28.45 -6.03 -8.73
C ASP A 281 -27.56 -5.00 -9.41
N ALA A 282 -27.18 -5.28 -10.66
CA ALA A 282 -26.60 -4.28 -11.55
C ALA A 282 -27.64 -3.17 -11.85
N VAL A 283 -27.29 -1.93 -11.50
CA VAL A 283 -28.08 -0.73 -11.77
C VAL A 283 -27.77 -0.19 -13.17
N CYS A 284 -26.48 -0.03 -13.48
CA CYS A 284 -25.99 0.38 -14.79
C CYS A 284 -24.53 -0.04 -15.01
N THR A 285 -24.10 -0.08 -16.27
CA THR A 285 -22.72 -0.42 -16.65
C THR A 285 -22.12 0.69 -17.52
N ILE A 286 -20.95 1.21 -17.14
CA ILE A 286 -20.17 2.13 -17.96
C ILE A 286 -19.39 1.35 -19.00
N VAL A 287 -19.57 1.66 -20.27
CA VAL A 287 -18.88 0.99 -21.38
C VAL A 287 -18.40 1.99 -22.42
N GLY A 288 -17.36 1.63 -23.17
CA GLY A 288 -16.95 2.43 -24.30
C GLY A 288 -17.84 2.29 -25.53
N GLN A 289 -17.71 3.24 -26.45
CA GLN A 289 -18.47 3.27 -27.68
C GLN A 289 -18.20 2.02 -28.54
N GLY A 290 -19.26 1.29 -28.89
CA GLY A 290 -19.16 0.05 -29.67
C GLY A 290 -18.91 -1.23 -28.85
N TYR A 291 -18.98 -1.17 -27.51
CA TYR A 291 -18.95 -2.37 -26.67
C TYR A 291 -20.05 -3.38 -27.09
N PRO A 292 -19.69 -4.65 -27.40
CA PRO A 292 -20.62 -5.62 -27.98
C PRO A 292 -21.40 -6.47 -26.96
N GLY A 293 -21.12 -6.31 -25.65
CA GLY A 293 -21.72 -7.14 -24.62
C GLY A 293 -23.14 -6.71 -24.26
N ASP A 294 -24.00 -7.69 -24.02
CA ASP A 294 -25.31 -7.45 -23.43
C ASP A 294 -25.15 -7.22 -21.92
N SER A 295 -25.59 -6.06 -21.44
CA SER A 295 -25.62 -5.72 -20.02
C SER A 295 -26.75 -4.72 -19.78
N PRO A 296 -27.49 -4.84 -18.66
CA PRO A 296 -28.58 -3.93 -18.38
C PRO A 296 -28.07 -2.50 -18.23
N ASN A 297 -28.81 -1.55 -18.80
CA ASN A 297 -28.61 -0.12 -18.59
C ASN A 297 -27.18 0.36 -18.93
N LEU A 298 -26.76 0.16 -20.18
CA LEU A 298 -25.48 0.64 -20.71
C LEU A 298 -25.41 2.18 -20.74
N VAL A 299 -24.34 2.73 -20.17
CA VAL A 299 -23.95 4.14 -20.29
C VAL A 299 -22.71 4.21 -21.18
N GLN A 300 -22.91 4.55 -22.46
CA GLN A 300 -21.81 4.63 -23.42
C GLN A 300 -20.97 5.89 -23.27
N ILE A 301 -19.66 5.73 -23.38
CA ILE A 301 -18.66 6.81 -23.35
C ILE A 301 -18.00 6.92 -24.73
N VAL A 302 -18.08 8.11 -25.33
CA VAL A 302 -17.41 8.45 -26.59
C VAL A 302 -15.92 8.69 -26.35
N GLY A 303 -15.07 8.26 -27.28
CA GLY A 303 -13.63 8.51 -27.23
C GLY A 303 -12.82 7.54 -26.37
N ILE A 304 -13.42 6.44 -25.90
CA ILE A 304 -12.71 5.35 -25.21
C ILE A 304 -12.94 4.00 -25.94
N PRO A 305 -12.10 2.99 -25.71
CA PRO A 305 -12.18 1.71 -26.43
C PRO A 305 -13.47 0.93 -26.11
N PRO A 306 -13.94 0.02 -26.97
CA PRO A 306 -15.18 -0.77 -26.78
C PRO A 306 -15.03 -1.85 -25.69
N LEU A 307 -14.77 -1.43 -24.45
CA LEU A 307 -14.54 -2.28 -23.27
C LEU A 307 -15.49 -1.93 -22.13
N LYS A 308 -15.52 -2.79 -21.09
CA LYS A 308 -16.36 -2.62 -19.91
C LYS A 308 -15.58 -1.89 -18.81
N VAL A 309 -15.90 -0.63 -18.57
CA VAL A 309 -15.15 0.24 -17.64
C VAL A 309 -15.47 -0.14 -16.20
N ALA A 310 -16.75 -0.09 -15.82
CA ALA A 310 -17.21 -0.33 -14.46
C ALA A 310 -18.70 -0.69 -14.39
N THR A 311 -19.08 -1.42 -13.34
CA THR A 311 -20.46 -1.82 -13.03
C THR A 311 -20.90 -1.18 -11.71
N PHE A 312 -22.11 -0.61 -11.68
CA PHE A 312 -22.73 -0.03 -10.49
C PHE A 312 -23.72 -1.04 -9.91
N LEU A 313 -23.47 -1.52 -8.70
CA LEU A 313 -24.26 -2.52 -7.98
C LEU A 313 -25.01 -1.86 -6.82
N TYR A 314 -26.26 -2.27 -6.58
CA TYR A 314 -27.04 -1.81 -5.44
C TYR A 314 -26.77 -2.68 -4.20
N GLU A 315 -26.27 -2.08 -3.11
CA GLU A 315 -26.01 -2.76 -1.83
C GLU A 315 -26.98 -2.26 -0.74
N GLY A 316 -28.28 -2.11 -1.09
CA GLY A 316 -29.37 -1.87 -0.14
C GLY A 316 -29.48 -0.44 0.43
N ASN A 317 -28.41 0.08 1.02
CA ASN A 317 -28.27 1.47 1.47
C ASN A 317 -27.20 2.25 0.69
N GLU A 318 -26.43 1.58 -0.17
CA GLU A 318 -25.26 2.11 -0.86
C GLU A 318 -25.29 1.72 -2.34
N ILE A 319 -24.51 2.43 -3.15
CA ILE A 319 -24.18 1.99 -4.51
C ILE A 319 -22.69 1.67 -4.53
N ARG A 320 -22.35 0.40 -4.75
CA ARG A 320 -20.98 -0.04 -4.97
C ARG A 320 -20.62 0.06 -6.43
N ILE A 321 -19.40 0.46 -6.72
CA ILE A 321 -18.85 0.52 -8.06
C ILE A 321 -17.65 -0.40 -8.11
N THR A 322 -17.72 -1.38 -8.98
CA THR A 322 -16.62 -2.30 -9.31
C THR A 322 -16.04 -1.88 -10.65
N ALA A 323 -14.75 -1.58 -10.69
CA ALA A 323 -14.02 -1.38 -11.92
C ALA A 323 -13.55 -2.73 -12.48
N GLU A 324 -13.71 -2.94 -13.79
CA GLU A 324 -13.48 -4.26 -14.41
C GLU A 324 -12.30 -4.24 -15.39
N GLN A 325 -12.38 -3.40 -16.44
CA GLN A 325 -11.27 -3.17 -17.37
C GLN A 325 -10.77 -1.72 -17.27
N SER A 326 -10.78 -1.20 -16.05
CA SER A 326 -10.30 0.13 -15.70
C SER A 326 -9.80 0.14 -14.25
N ARG A 327 -9.16 1.24 -13.83
CA ARG A 327 -8.83 1.53 -12.44
C ARG A 327 -9.63 2.75 -11.99
N ILE A 328 -10.31 2.69 -10.85
CA ILE A 328 -10.83 3.92 -10.23
C ILE A 328 -9.62 4.71 -9.73
N ILE A 329 -9.47 5.96 -10.16
CA ILE A 329 -8.36 6.83 -9.73
C ILE A 329 -8.83 8.02 -8.90
N ARG A 330 -10.10 8.45 -9.01
CA ARG A 330 -10.68 9.49 -8.14
C ARG A 330 -12.17 9.22 -7.87
N LYS A 331 -12.60 9.36 -6.61
CA LYS A 331 -13.97 9.57 -6.13
C LYS A 331 -14.07 11.01 -5.62
N SER A 332 -14.57 11.91 -6.47
CA SER A 332 -14.59 13.36 -6.32
C SER A 332 -13.19 13.95 -6.15
N LEU A 333 -12.66 13.88 -4.93
CA LEU A 333 -11.38 14.45 -4.53
C LEU A 333 -10.44 13.37 -3.98
N GLU A 334 -11.00 12.30 -3.42
CA GLU A 334 -10.22 11.19 -2.87
C GLU A 334 -9.81 10.23 -3.99
N THR A 335 -8.58 9.74 -3.95
CA THR A 335 -8.15 8.62 -4.79
C THR A 335 -8.31 7.34 -4.00
N VAL A 336 -8.86 6.33 -4.67
CA VAL A 336 -9.20 5.05 -4.06
C VAL A 336 -8.59 3.95 -4.93
N ALA A 337 -8.30 2.79 -4.33
CA ALA A 337 -7.85 1.60 -5.06
C ALA A 337 -8.92 0.50 -4.92
N GLY A 338 -9.31 -0.10 -6.05
CA GLY A 338 -10.37 -1.10 -6.10
C GLY A 338 -11.79 -0.50 -6.05
N ASP A 339 -12.71 -1.28 -5.51
CA ASP A 339 -14.14 -0.95 -5.44
C ASP A 339 -14.42 0.24 -4.51
N ILE A 340 -15.45 1.02 -4.84
CA ILE A 340 -15.91 2.13 -4.00
C ILE A 340 -17.40 2.01 -3.69
N SER A 341 -17.77 2.19 -2.43
CA SER A 341 -19.17 2.38 -2.02
C SER A 341 -19.52 3.86 -1.96
N LEU A 342 -20.73 4.18 -2.41
CA LEU A 342 -21.29 5.53 -2.43
C LEU A 342 -22.55 5.57 -1.56
N GLU A 343 -22.53 6.44 -0.56
CA GLU A 343 -23.66 6.67 0.33
C GLU A 343 -24.75 7.55 -0.30
N VAL A 344 -25.95 7.49 0.28
CA VAL A 344 -27.09 8.31 -0.11
C VAL A 344 -26.80 9.80 0.12
N GLY A 345 -27.00 10.62 -0.91
CA GLY A 345 -26.63 12.03 -0.92
C GLY A 345 -25.24 12.31 -1.50
N PHE A 346 -24.50 11.29 -1.96
CA PHE A 346 -23.27 11.51 -2.73
C PHE A 346 -23.57 12.29 -4.02
N VAL A 347 -22.84 13.38 -4.22
CA VAL A 347 -22.83 14.16 -5.47
C VAL A 347 -21.37 14.45 -5.80
N GLY A 348 -20.89 13.96 -6.94
CA GLY A 348 -19.48 14.11 -7.31
C GLY A 348 -19.15 13.60 -8.70
N GLU A 349 -17.86 13.57 -9.00
CA GLU A 349 -17.31 13.03 -10.24
C GLU A 349 -16.40 11.85 -9.91
N ILE A 350 -16.48 10.77 -10.68
CA ILE A 350 -15.69 9.56 -10.50
C ILE A 350 -14.85 9.40 -11.75
N VAL A 351 -13.52 9.35 -11.59
CA VAL A 351 -12.58 9.26 -12.69
C VAL A 351 -12.04 7.85 -12.76
N PHE A 352 -12.28 7.21 -13.90
CA PHE A 352 -11.73 5.89 -14.23
C PHE A 352 -10.54 6.08 -15.17
N GLU A 353 -9.45 5.40 -14.89
CA GLU A 353 -8.30 5.27 -15.79
C GLU A 353 -8.47 4.00 -16.63
N VAL A 354 -8.51 4.16 -17.95
CA VAL A 354 -8.68 3.06 -18.90
C VAL A 354 -7.38 2.88 -19.69
N GLU A 355 -6.78 1.69 -19.62
CA GLU A 355 -5.63 1.35 -20.45
C GLU A 355 -6.09 1.19 -21.91
N HIS A 356 -5.58 2.04 -22.81
CA HIS A 356 -5.84 1.92 -24.25
C HIS A 356 -4.56 1.53 -25.00
N ARG A 357 -4.59 0.38 -25.68
CA ARG A 357 -3.62 0.03 -26.72
C ARG A 357 -4.23 0.23 -28.11
N PRO A 358 -3.96 1.35 -28.81
CA PRO A 358 -4.47 1.57 -30.16
C PRO A 358 -3.86 0.61 -31.19
N GLN A 359 -2.66 0.09 -30.93
CA GLN A 359 -1.99 -0.95 -31.73
C GLN A 359 -1.19 -1.88 -30.82
N PRO A 360 -1.05 -3.19 -31.12
CA PRO A 360 -0.33 -4.14 -30.27
C PRO A 360 1.14 -3.83 -30.01
N LEU A 361 1.77 -3.04 -30.90
CA LEU A 361 3.20 -2.70 -30.86
C LEU A 361 3.49 -1.32 -30.27
N LEU A 362 2.45 -0.53 -29.95
CA LEU A 362 2.62 0.76 -29.29
C LEU A 362 2.47 0.60 -27.78
N PRO A 363 3.20 1.39 -26.97
CA PRO A 363 3.00 1.40 -25.53
C PRO A 363 1.54 1.78 -25.20
N PRO A 364 0.96 1.23 -24.12
CA PRO A 364 -0.36 1.61 -23.68
C PRO A 364 -0.41 3.10 -23.32
N THR A 365 -1.52 3.73 -23.67
CA THR A 365 -1.87 5.09 -23.27
C THR A 365 -3.06 5.05 -22.34
N ASN A 366 -2.93 5.62 -21.14
CA ASN A 366 -4.03 5.70 -20.20
C ASN A 366 -4.97 6.86 -20.54
N VAL A 367 -6.28 6.62 -20.50
CA VAL A 367 -7.32 7.63 -20.75
C VAL A 367 -8.12 7.84 -19.48
N GLU A 368 -8.11 9.07 -18.93
CA GLU A 368 -8.97 9.45 -17.80
C GLU A 368 -10.42 9.65 -18.29
N VAL A 369 -11.37 9.03 -17.59
CA VAL A 369 -12.80 9.02 -17.93
C VAL A 369 -13.62 9.60 -16.75
N PRO A 370 -13.90 10.91 -16.74
CA PRO A 370 -14.73 11.53 -15.71
C PRO A 370 -16.22 11.23 -15.90
N ILE A 371 -16.85 10.70 -14.86
CA ILE A 371 -18.27 10.34 -14.79
C ILE A 371 -18.92 11.07 -13.61
N LYS A 372 -19.86 11.98 -13.87
CA LYS A 372 -20.66 12.60 -12.81
C LYS A 372 -21.67 11.60 -12.26
N VAL A 373 -21.75 11.50 -10.93
CA VAL A 373 -22.63 10.58 -10.20
C VAL A 373 -23.33 11.32 -9.07
N GLU A 374 -24.64 11.10 -8.95
CA GLU A 374 -25.52 11.71 -7.96
C GLU A 374 -26.48 10.64 -7.40
N ILE A 375 -26.57 10.51 -6.08
CA ILE A 375 -27.43 9.52 -5.39
C ILE A 375 -28.45 10.25 -4.53
N LEU A 376 -29.74 10.07 -4.85
CA LEU A 376 -30.83 10.80 -4.23
C LEU A 376 -31.68 9.91 -3.33
N SER A 377 -31.89 10.33 -2.08
CA SER A 377 -33.09 9.96 -1.32
C SER A 377 -34.25 10.85 -1.76
N SER A 378 -35.45 10.27 -1.96
CA SER A 378 -36.69 11.07 -1.99
C SER A 378 -37.00 11.73 -0.67
#